data_AF-A0A1P9WXP9-F1
#
_entry.id   AF-A0A1P9WXP9-F1
#
_cell.length_a   1.000
_cell.length_b   1.000
_cell.length_c   1.000
_cell.angle_alpha   90.00
_cell.angle_beta   90.00
_cell.angle_gamma   90.00
#
_symmetry.space_group_name_H-M   'P 1'
#
loop_
_entity.id
_entity.type
_entity.pdbx_description
1 polymer ?
#
loop_
_entity_poly.entity_id
_entity_poly.type
_entity_poly.pdbx_seq_one_letter_code
_entity_poly.pdbx_strand_id
1 'polypeptide(L)'
;MASLLCPSSIAKPGAELFGIQNESGHIEYLDESIVIDQTFVETARRGRAPEERFRFASNCAKNGCGHWTGEGTGCGLVGKIVEAMNRKADVPLVACAIRDRCRWFHQQGKLACANCDEVVRNMRTQAVLAA
;
A
#
# COMPACT_ATOMS: atom_id res chain seq x y z
N MET A 1 -16.22 5.49 15.08
CA MET A 1 -14.78 5.53 14.72
C MET A 1 -14.65 5.06 13.29
N ALA A 2 -14.16 5.89 12.37
CA ALA A 2 -13.94 5.46 11.00
C ALA A 2 -12.89 4.34 10.98
N SER A 3 -13.16 3.27 10.22
CA SER A 3 -12.20 2.18 10.09
C SER A 3 -11.01 2.61 9.23
N LEU A 4 -9.79 2.27 9.66
CA LEU A 4 -8.57 2.58 8.93
C LEU A 4 -8.47 1.73 7.64
N LEU A 5 -7.90 2.32 6.60
CA LEU A 5 -7.62 1.69 5.32
C LEU A 5 -6.30 0.93 5.35
N CYS A 6 -6.29 -0.29 4.84
CA CYS A 6 -5.09 -1.04 4.50
C CYS A 6 -4.55 -0.54 3.16
N PRO A 7 -3.33 0.04 3.09
CA PRO A 7 -2.74 0.54 1.84
C PRO A 7 -2.16 -0.56 0.94
N SER A 8 -2.31 -1.82 1.33
CA SER A 8 -1.86 -3.01 0.61
C SER A 8 -3.05 -3.90 0.22
N SER A 9 -4.19 -3.29 -0.10
CA SER A 9 -5.35 -4.01 -0.61
C SER A 9 -5.08 -4.53 -2.03
N ILE A 10 -5.88 -5.51 -2.44
CA ILE A 10 -6.00 -5.95 -3.83
C ILE A 10 -7.06 -5.12 -4.57
N ALA A 11 -7.05 -5.20 -5.90
CA ALA A 11 -8.07 -4.70 -6.79
C ALA A 11 -9.38 -5.48 -6.60
N LYS A 12 -10.38 -4.79 -6.05
CA LYS A 12 -11.76 -5.23 -5.89
C LYS A 12 -12.70 -4.04 -5.98
N PRO A 13 -13.97 -4.23 -6.37
CA PRO A 13 -14.95 -3.15 -6.35
C PRO A 13 -15.02 -2.49 -4.97
N GLY A 14 -15.10 -1.17 -4.95
CA GLY A 14 -15.10 -0.36 -3.72
C GLY A 14 -13.72 -0.13 -3.09
N ALA A 15 -12.64 -0.66 -3.68
CA ALA A 15 -11.29 -0.27 -3.27
C ALA A 15 -10.95 1.14 -3.79
N GLU A 16 -10.13 1.86 -3.04
CA GLU A 16 -9.62 3.18 -3.39
C GLU A 16 -8.28 3.02 -4.11
N LEU A 17 -8.23 3.32 -5.40
CA LEU A 17 -6.98 3.53 -6.14
C LEU A 17 -6.36 4.84 -5.67
N PHE A 18 -5.12 4.82 -5.20
CA PHE A 18 -4.45 6.01 -4.68
C PHE A 18 -3.02 6.21 -5.18
N GLY A 19 -2.54 5.33 -6.06
CA GLY A 19 -1.26 5.48 -6.71
C GLY A 19 -1.10 4.59 -7.94
N ILE A 20 -0.28 5.04 -8.88
CA ILE A 20 -0.04 4.40 -10.18
C ILE A 20 1.47 4.22 -10.34
N GLN A 21 1.90 3.05 -10.78
CA GLN A 21 3.30 2.84 -11.14
C GLN A 21 3.59 3.47 -12.50
N ASN A 22 4.58 4.36 -12.56
CA ASN A 22 5.05 4.94 -13.80
C ASN A 22 6.04 4.02 -14.54
N GLU A 23 6.48 4.44 -15.72
CA GLU A 23 7.39 3.66 -16.58
C GLU A 23 8.74 3.35 -15.93
N SER A 24 9.19 4.19 -14.98
CA SER A 24 10.43 4.01 -14.22
C SER A 24 10.25 3.08 -13.00
N GLY A 25 9.04 2.56 -12.79
CA GLY A 25 8.72 1.66 -11.68
C GLY A 25 8.43 2.35 -10.34
N HIS A 26 8.37 3.68 -10.31
CA HIS A 26 8.05 4.48 -9.13
C HIS A 26 6.53 4.68 -8.99
N ILE A 27 6.03 4.86 -7.77
CA ILE A 27 4.61 5.19 -7.56
C ILE A 27 4.41 6.69 -7.62
N GLU A 28 3.52 7.10 -8.52
CA GLU A 28 2.92 8.42 -8.53
C GLU A 28 1.61 8.36 -7.73
N TYR A 29 1.57 9.09 -6.62
CA TYR A 29 0.38 9.18 -5.78
C TYR A 29 -0.63 10.16 -6.38
N LEU A 30 -1.91 9.79 -6.31
CA LEU A 30 -2.98 10.69 -6.69
C LEU A 30 -3.24 11.71 -5.59
N ASP A 31 -3.61 12.92 -5.97
CA ASP A 31 -4.05 13.97 -5.03
C ASP A 31 -5.30 13.52 -4.27
N GLU A 32 -6.22 12.86 -4.98
CA GLU A 32 -7.42 12.23 -4.44
C GLU A 32 -7.51 10.76 -4.86
N SER A 33 -7.99 9.90 -3.94
CA SER A 33 -8.20 8.49 -4.24
C SER A 33 -9.48 8.26 -5.02
N ILE A 34 -9.46 7.33 -5.98
CA ILE A 34 -10.60 6.99 -6.83
C ILE A 34 -11.19 5.65 -6.39
N VAL A 35 -12.49 5.62 -6.07
CA VAL A 35 -13.19 4.36 -5.79
C VAL A 35 -13.40 3.60 -7.10
N ILE A 36 -12.84 2.40 -7.20
CA ILE A 36 -12.90 1.58 -8.42
C ILE A 36 -14.14 0.68 -8.42
N ASP A 37 -14.69 0.45 -9.60
CA ASP A 37 -15.84 -0.44 -9.81
C ASP A 37 -15.41 -1.80 -10.40
N GLN A 38 -16.41 -2.63 -10.72
CA GLN A 38 -16.20 -3.93 -11.34
C GLN A 38 -15.59 -3.81 -12.73
N THR A 39 -15.99 -2.82 -13.52
CA THR A 39 -15.49 -2.58 -14.88
C THR A 39 -14.00 -2.25 -14.88
N PHE A 40 -13.55 -1.43 -13.94
CA PHE A 40 -12.13 -1.14 -13.73
C PHE A 40 -11.36 -2.43 -13.38
N VAL A 41 -11.86 -3.21 -12.42
CA VAL A 41 -11.18 -4.43 -11.96
C VAL A 41 -11.02 -5.44 -13.10
N GLU A 42 -12.07 -5.65 -13.88
CA GLU A 42 -12.05 -6.54 -15.04
C GLU A 42 -11.09 -6.06 -16.12
N THR A 43 -11.11 -4.75 -16.42
CA THR A 43 -10.24 -4.15 -17.42
C THR A 43 -8.78 -4.22 -16.99
N ALA A 44 -8.49 -3.88 -15.74
CA ALA A 44 -7.14 -3.96 -15.19
C ALA A 44 -6.61 -5.40 -15.26
N ARG A 45 -7.41 -6.42 -14.96
CA ARG A 45 -6.95 -7.82 -14.99
C ARG A 45 -6.62 -8.38 -16.39
N ARG A 46 -6.90 -7.66 -17.48
CA ARG A 46 -6.57 -8.12 -18.85
C ARG A 46 -5.07 -8.09 -19.17
N GLY A 47 -4.26 -7.43 -18.36
CA GLY A 47 -2.81 -7.35 -18.53
C GLY A 47 -2.04 -7.93 -17.34
N ARG A 48 -0.91 -7.30 -17.00
CA ARG A 48 -0.18 -7.55 -15.74
C ARG A 48 -1.10 -7.41 -14.53
N ALA A 49 -0.75 -8.04 -13.40
CA ALA A 49 -1.59 -7.96 -12.21
C ALA A 49 -1.88 -6.49 -11.84
N PRO A 50 -3.10 -6.12 -11.45
CA PRO A 50 -3.39 -4.74 -11.05
C PRO A 50 -2.44 -4.24 -9.96
N GLU A 51 -2.08 -5.08 -9.00
CA GLU A 51 -1.20 -4.76 -7.88
C GLU A 51 0.28 -4.57 -8.27
N GLU A 52 0.66 -4.98 -9.49
CA GLU A 52 1.97 -4.68 -10.09
C GLU A 52 2.00 -3.29 -10.74
N ARG A 53 0.85 -2.63 -10.87
CA ARG A 53 0.69 -1.35 -11.60
C ARG A 53 0.01 -0.27 -10.78
N PHE A 54 -0.72 -0.64 -9.74
CA PHE A 54 -1.60 0.25 -9.01
C PHE A 54 -1.53 -0.04 -7.51
N ARG A 55 -1.75 1.01 -6.74
CA ARG A 55 -1.85 0.97 -5.28
C ARG A 55 -3.30 1.10 -4.87
N PHE A 56 -3.79 0.11 -4.14
CA PHE A 56 -5.18 0.07 -3.67
C PHE A 56 -5.26 0.10 -2.15
N ALA A 57 -6.24 0.84 -1.65
CA ALA A 57 -6.62 0.88 -0.26
C ALA A 57 -8.04 0.34 -0.08
N SER A 58 -8.27 -0.43 0.99
CA SER A 58 -9.62 -0.80 1.40
C SER A 58 -9.66 -1.03 2.91
N ASN A 59 -10.85 -1.28 3.46
CA ASN A 59 -11.02 -1.52 4.89
C ASN A 59 -9.98 -2.52 5.44
N CYS A 60 -9.26 -2.13 6.50
CA CYS A 60 -8.26 -2.99 7.13
C CYS A 60 -8.93 -4.17 7.83
N ALA A 61 -8.67 -5.38 7.33
CA ALA A 61 -9.23 -6.62 7.87
C ALA A 61 -8.70 -7.02 9.26
N LYS A 62 -7.62 -6.39 9.74
CA LYS A 62 -6.94 -6.73 11.00
C LYS A 62 -6.64 -8.23 11.06
N ASN A 63 -7.13 -8.94 12.08
CA ASN A 63 -7.04 -10.39 12.25
C ASN A 63 -7.56 -11.19 11.04
N GLY A 64 -8.38 -10.60 10.17
CA GLY A 64 -8.84 -11.21 8.92
C GLY A 64 -7.81 -11.24 7.79
N CYS A 65 -6.58 -10.76 7.99
CA CYS A 65 -5.48 -10.94 7.04
C CYS A 65 -4.26 -11.64 7.67
N GLY A 66 -3.50 -12.38 6.87
CA GLY A 66 -2.30 -13.10 7.32
C GLY A 66 -1.09 -12.22 7.69
N HIS A 67 -1.28 -10.90 7.78
CA HIS A 67 -0.23 -9.96 8.16
C HIS A 67 -0.43 -9.36 9.54
N TRP A 68 -1.56 -9.63 10.20
CA TRP A 68 -1.78 -9.15 11.55
C TRP A 68 -1.01 -10.03 12.54
N THR A 69 -0.28 -9.42 13.45
CA THR A 69 0.58 -10.16 14.39
C THR A 69 -0.26 -10.92 15.43
N GLY A 70 0.25 -12.07 15.86
CA GLY A 70 -0.44 -13.07 16.71
C GLY A 70 -0.88 -12.60 18.09
N GLU A 71 -0.56 -11.37 18.50
CA GLU A 71 -1.01 -10.74 19.75
C GLU A 71 -1.98 -9.57 19.52
N GLY A 72 -2.47 -9.37 18.30
CA GLY A 72 -3.46 -8.33 18.02
C GLY A 72 -2.89 -6.90 18.02
N THR A 73 -1.57 -6.73 18.11
CA THR A 73 -0.90 -5.44 18.32
C THR A 73 -0.82 -4.58 17.06
N GLY A 74 -0.88 -5.16 15.87
CA GLY A 74 -0.89 -4.38 14.63
C GLY A 74 -0.63 -5.19 13.36
N CYS A 75 -0.48 -4.46 12.26
CA CYS A 75 -0.04 -5.01 10.99
C CYS A 75 1.47 -5.28 11.07
N GLY A 76 1.89 -6.54 11.02
CA GLY A 76 3.31 -6.92 10.97
C GLY A 76 3.98 -6.62 9.63
N LEU A 77 3.20 -6.50 8.55
CA LEU A 77 3.73 -6.19 7.21
C LEU A 77 4.41 -4.81 7.16
N VAL A 78 3.85 -3.77 7.80
CA VAL A 78 4.52 -2.46 7.83
C VAL A 78 5.87 -2.51 8.56
N GLY A 79 5.96 -3.29 9.64
CA GLY A 79 7.23 -3.49 10.36
C GLY A 79 8.28 -4.13 9.46
N LYS A 80 7.94 -5.23 8.79
CA LYS A 80 8.84 -5.90 7.84
C LYS A 80 9.30 -4.98 6.71
N ILE A 81 8.42 -4.12 6.20
CA ILE A 81 8.74 -3.17 5.13
C ILE A 81 9.70 -2.09 5.63
N VAL A 82 9.41 -1.49 6.79
CA VAL A 82 10.26 -0.46 7.37
C VAL A 82 11.65 -1.01 7.71
N GLU A 83 11.72 -2.23 8.24
CA GLU A 83 12.99 -2.92 8.52
C GLU A 83 13.76 -3.23 7.24
N ALA A 84 13.12 -3.83 6.23
CA ALA A 84 13.80 -4.24 5.01
C ALA A 84 14.28 -3.06 4.14
N MET A 85 13.49 -1.98 4.07
CA MET A 85 13.82 -0.80 3.26
C MET A 85 14.71 0.21 4.00
N ASN A 86 14.59 0.26 5.33
CA ASN A 86 15.39 1.08 6.25
C ASN A 86 15.55 2.56 5.83
N ARG A 87 14.54 3.14 5.15
CA ARG A 87 14.55 4.56 4.80
C ARG A 87 14.14 5.39 6.00
N LYS A 88 14.91 6.45 6.23
CA LYS A 88 14.62 7.46 7.25
C LYS A 88 13.54 8.42 6.75
N ALA A 89 12.81 9.01 7.70
CA ALA A 89 11.79 10.01 7.43
C ALA A 89 12.40 11.44 7.40
N ASP A 90 13.59 11.58 6.81
CA ASP A 90 14.40 12.81 6.86
C ASP A 90 14.11 13.77 5.69
N VAL A 91 13.33 13.32 4.71
CA VAL A 91 12.86 14.12 3.57
C VAL A 91 11.36 14.44 3.70
N PRO A 92 10.89 15.54 3.08
CA PRO A 92 9.46 15.81 2.99
C PRO A 92 8.72 14.59 2.43
N LEU A 93 7.65 14.19 3.12
CA LEU A 93 6.81 13.09 2.66
C LEU A 93 6.02 13.53 1.43
N VAL A 94 5.97 12.68 0.41
CA VAL A 94 5.09 12.84 -0.75
C VAL A 94 3.63 13.01 -0.32
N ALA A 95 2.81 13.72 -1.08
CA ALA A 95 1.37 13.75 -0.83
C ALA A 95 0.77 12.32 -0.95
N CYS A 96 -0.28 12.03 -0.19
CA CYS A 96 -0.91 10.72 -0.19
C CYS A 96 -2.37 10.85 0.24
N ALA A 97 -3.29 10.61 -0.68
CA ALA A 97 -4.74 10.82 -0.52
C ALA A 97 -5.40 10.04 0.64
N ILE A 98 -4.73 9.00 1.17
CA ILE A 98 -5.29 8.15 2.23
C ILE A 98 -4.57 8.32 3.58
N ARG A 99 -3.59 9.23 3.70
CA ARG A 99 -2.66 9.26 4.85
C ARG A 99 -3.36 9.35 6.20
N ASP A 100 -4.36 10.21 6.31
CA ASP A 100 -5.18 10.44 7.49
C ASP A 100 -5.98 9.20 7.93
N ARG A 101 -6.35 8.35 6.97
CA ARG A 101 -7.09 7.09 7.17
C ARG A 101 -6.21 5.84 7.05
N CYS A 102 -4.90 5.96 6.84
CA CYS A 102 -4.02 4.83 6.53
C CYS A 102 -3.60 4.06 7.79
N ARG A 103 -3.81 2.74 7.80
CA ARG A 103 -3.38 1.83 8.88
C ARG A 103 -1.89 1.91 9.14
N TRP A 104 -1.07 1.91 8.11
CA TRP A 104 0.39 1.90 8.26
C TRP A 104 0.89 3.22 8.85
N PHE A 105 0.35 4.35 8.38
CA PHE A 105 0.66 5.66 8.94
C PHE A 105 0.18 5.78 10.39
N HIS A 106 -1.02 5.33 10.71
CA HIS A 106 -1.50 5.34 12.09
C HIS A 106 -0.65 4.47 13.03
N GLN A 107 0.00 3.41 12.51
CA GLN A 107 0.80 2.50 13.32
C GLN A 107 2.26 2.92 13.48
N GLN A 108 2.89 3.44 12.43
CA GLN A 108 4.33 3.78 12.44
C GLN A 108 4.65 5.19 11.91
N GLY A 109 3.63 6.02 11.69
CA GLY A 109 3.78 7.42 11.32
C GLY A 109 4.56 7.64 10.02
N LYS A 110 5.43 8.65 10.06
CA LYS A 110 6.23 9.06 8.90
C LYS A 110 7.19 7.96 8.41
N LEU A 111 7.67 7.08 9.29
CA LEU A 111 8.52 5.96 8.92
C LEU A 111 7.80 5.00 7.98
N ALA A 112 6.52 4.71 8.22
CA ALA A 112 5.72 3.92 7.27
C ALA A 112 5.66 4.59 5.89
N CYS A 113 5.38 5.90 5.84
CA CYS A 113 5.26 6.63 4.58
C CYS A 113 6.58 6.68 3.80
N ALA A 114 7.71 6.89 4.47
CA ALA A 114 9.03 6.93 3.83
C ALA A 114 9.40 5.61 3.11
N ASN A 115 8.81 4.50 3.55
CA ASN A 115 9.05 3.16 3.03
C ASN A 115 7.87 2.61 2.20
N CYS A 116 6.79 3.38 2.02
CA CYS A 116 5.55 2.92 1.39
C CYS A 116 5.59 2.90 -0.15
N ASP A 117 6.35 3.81 -0.76
CA ASP A 117 6.43 4.04 -2.21
C ASP A 117 7.05 2.84 -2.95
N GLU A 118 7.99 2.15 -2.33
CA GLU A 118 8.68 0.98 -2.91
C GLU A 118 7.85 -0.30 -2.89
N VAL A 119 6.65 -0.25 -2.30
CA VAL A 119 5.80 -1.42 -2.15
C VAL A 119 4.92 -1.56 -3.38
N VAL A 120 5.53 -1.99 -4.49
CA VAL A 120 4.79 -2.60 -5.59
C VAL A 120 4.86 -4.10 -5.39
N ARG A 121 3.72 -4.78 -5.41
CA ARG A 121 3.72 -6.25 -5.32
C ARG A 121 4.41 -6.76 -6.58
N ASN A 122 5.67 -7.18 -6.42
CA ASN A 122 6.59 -7.66 -7.45
C ASN A 122 7.01 -6.56 -8.45
N MET A 123 8.14 -5.87 -8.23
CA MET A 123 9.40 -6.19 -8.93
C MET A 123 10.66 -5.78 -8.14
N ARG A 124 10.57 -4.99 -7.06
CA ARG A 124 11.75 -4.61 -6.23
C ARG A 124 11.98 -5.50 -5.02
N THR A 125 10.94 -6.16 -4.49
CA THR A 125 11.08 -6.98 -3.27
C THR A 125 11.73 -8.35 -3.52
N GLN A 126 11.61 -8.92 -4.73
CA GLN A 126 12.26 -10.20 -5.04
C GLN A 126 13.79 -10.07 -5.14
N ALA A 127 14.33 -8.95 -5.63
CA ALA A 127 15.77 -8.74 -5.72
C ALA A 127 16.44 -8.49 -4.37
N VAL A 128 15.71 -7.93 -3.39
CA VAL A 128 16.22 -7.63 -2.04
C VAL A 128 16.06 -8.83 -1.08
N LEU A 129 15.06 -9.69 -1.29
CA LEU A 129 14.84 -10.88 -0.47
C LEU A 129 15.51 -12.16 -1.01
N ALA A 130 16.11 -12.09 -2.20
CA ALA A 130 16.88 -13.18 -2.82
C ALA A 130 18.41 -12.96 -2.73
N ALA A 131 18.86 -11.90 -2.06
CA ALA A 131 20.25 -11.64 -1.71
C ALA A 131 20.44 -11.81 -0.20
#